data_AF-A0A251PZV7-F1
#
_entry.id   AF-A0A251PZV7-F1
#
_cell.length_a   1.000
_cell.length_b   1.000
_cell.length_c   1.000
_cell.angle_alpha   90.00
_cell.angle_beta   90.00
_cell.angle_gamma   90.00
#
_symmetry.space_group_name_H-M   'P 1'
#
loop_
_entity.id
_entity.type
_entity.pdbx_description
1 polymer ?
#
loop_
_entity_poly.entity_id
_entity_poly.type
_entity_poly.pdbx_seq_one_letter_code
_entity_poly.pdbx_strand_id
1 'polypeptide(L)'
;MPVADSFIFYRYFVIANAIVTVYGFLVLFLPSKSQLWRLVVALDMVLTILLTSGISAALAIGSVGRHGNSYAGWLPICGQVPKYCDQVKGALIASFVGLLIYAVLLLYAIHNALDPLFLHKT
;
A
#
# COMPACT_ATOMS: atom_id res chain seq x y z
N MET A 1 7.28 -16.81 -21.55
CA MET A 1 6.11 -16.78 -20.65
C MET A 1 6.42 -15.90 -19.43
N PRO A 2 6.16 -14.58 -19.47
CA PRO A 2 6.22 -13.77 -18.25
C PRO A 2 5.07 -12.75 -18.07
N VAL A 3 4.17 -12.65 -19.05
CA VAL A 3 3.04 -11.70 -19.03
C VAL A 3 1.93 -12.12 -18.07
N ALA A 4 1.71 -13.42 -17.86
CA ALA A 4 0.67 -13.91 -16.96
C ALA A 4 0.93 -13.53 -15.50
N ASP A 5 2.19 -13.64 -15.04
CA ASP A 5 2.59 -13.32 -13.66
C ASP A 5 2.42 -11.82 -13.35
N SER A 6 2.61 -10.97 -14.35
CA SER A 6 2.45 -9.51 -14.24
C SER A 6 1.06 -9.10 -13.74
N PHE A 7 0.02 -9.79 -14.25
CA PHE A 7 -1.37 -9.51 -13.86
C PHE A 7 -1.66 -9.92 -12.41
N ILE A 8 -0.95 -10.92 -11.89
CA ILE A 8 -1.12 -11.40 -10.51
C ILE A 8 -0.66 -10.31 -9.53
N PHE A 9 0.45 -9.62 -9.81
CA PHE A 9 0.95 -8.53 -8.97
C PHE A 9 0.02 -7.32 -8.95
N TYR A 10 -0.54 -6.93 -10.11
CA TYR A 10 -1.54 -5.85 -10.15
C TYR A 10 -2.83 -6.24 -9.44
N ARG A 11 -3.29 -7.48 -9.59
CA ARG A 11 -4.47 -7.98 -8.88
C ARG A 11 -4.25 -8.00 -7.37
N TYR A 12 -3.09 -8.45 -6.92
CA TYR A 12 -2.70 -8.40 -5.51
C TYR A 12 -2.69 -6.96 -4.97
N PHE A 13 -2.08 -6.03 -5.71
CA PHE A 13 -2.05 -4.61 -5.35
C PHE A 13 -3.46 -4.01 -5.19
N VAL A 14 -4.38 -4.32 -6.12
CA VAL A 14 -5.77 -3.84 -6.03
C VAL A 14 -6.49 -4.44 -4.82
N ILE A 15 -6.32 -5.75 -4.56
CA ILE A 15 -6.92 -6.42 -3.40
C ILE A 15 -6.38 -5.82 -2.09
N ALA A 16 -5.08 -5.59 -1.99
CA ALA A 16 -4.47 -4.97 -0.82
C ALA A 16 -5.04 -3.57 -0.56
N ASN A 17 -5.11 -2.72 -1.59
CA ASN A 17 -5.70 -1.38 -1.46
C ASN A 17 -7.20 -1.43 -1.08
N ALA A 18 -7.95 -2.40 -1.59
CA ALA A 18 -9.36 -2.58 -1.22
C ALA A 18 -9.53 -2.93 0.27
N ILE A 19 -8.73 -3.88 0.78
CA ILE A 19 -8.75 -4.26 2.21
C ILE A 19 -8.43 -3.05 3.09
N VAL A 20 -7.38 -2.31 2.73
CA VAL A 20 -6.94 -1.08 3.41
C VAL A 20 -8.04 -0.03 3.42
N THR A 21 -8.76 0.16 2.31
CA THR A 21 -9.83 1.16 2.21
C THR A 21 -11.03 0.78 3.08
N VAL A 22 -11.45 -0.49 3.04
CA VAL A 22 -12.54 -1.00 3.88
C VAL A 22 -12.18 -0.90 5.36
N TYR A 23 -10.95 -1.27 5.72
CA TYR A 23 -10.46 -1.15 7.09
C TYR A 23 -10.42 0.30 7.55
N GLY A 24 -9.83 1.21 6.77
CA GLY A 24 -9.76 2.63 7.11
C GLY A 24 -11.13 3.26 7.28
N PHE A 25 -12.10 2.87 6.45
CA PHE A 25 -13.49 3.29 6.61
C PHE A 25 -14.07 2.76 7.93
N LEU A 26 -13.86 1.49 8.26
CA LEU A 26 -14.33 0.88 9.51
C LEU A 26 -13.72 1.57 10.75
N VAL A 27 -12.43 1.89 10.73
CA VAL A 27 -11.74 2.60 11.82
C VAL A 27 -12.30 4.01 12.01
N LEU A 28 -12.75 4.68 10.95
CA LEU A 28 -13.35 6.01 11.04
C LEU A 28 -14.62 6.04 11.91
N PHE A 29 -15.36 4.92 11.98
CA PHE A 29 -16.57 4.77 12.81
C PHE A 29 -16.27 4.25 14.22
N LEU A 30 -15.01 3.91 14.55
CA LEU A 30 -14.67 3.41 15.89
C LEU A 30 -14.59 4.56 16.91
N PRO A 31 -15.26 4.45 18.08
CA PRO A 31 -15.19 5.47 19.11
C PRO A 31 -13.81 5.52 19.77
N SER A 32 -13.23 6.73 19.85
CA SER A 32 -11.85 7.01 20.29
C SER A 32 -11.51 6.65 21.75
N LYS A 33 -12.45 6.10 22.54
CA LYS A 33 -12.30 5.85 23.99
C LYS A 33 -12.11 4.37 24.36
N SER A 34 -11.97 3.48 23.37
CA SER A 34 -11.91 2.03 23.61
C SER A 34 -10.48 1.47 23.68
N GLN A 35 -10.27 0.44 24.50
CA GLN A 35 -9.07 -0.42 24.58
C GLN A 35 -8.68 -1.05 23.21
N LEU A 36 -9.53 -0.94 22.21
CA LEU A 36 -9.30 -1.38 20.82
C LEU A 36 -8.19 -0.60 20.11
N TRP A 37 -7.75 0.53 20.64
CA TRP A 37 -6.72 1.36 20.02
C TRP A 37 -5.40 0.60 19.80
N ARG A 38 -5.02 -0.29 20.72
CA ARG A 38 -3.84 -1.17 20.58
C ARG A 38 -3.97 -2.16 19.42
N LEU A 39 -5.20 -2.60 19.15
CA LEU A 39 -5.55 -3.51 18.05
C LEU A 39 -5.53 -2.77 16.70
N VAL A 40 -5.97 -1.51 16.71
CA VAL A 40 -5.84 -0.60 15.55
C VAL A 40 -4.36 -0.38 15.19
N VAL A 41 -3.49 -0.13 16.18
CA VAL A 41 -2.03 0.01 15.94
C VAL A 41 -1.44 -1.23 15.27
N ALA A 42 -1.77 -2.43 15.78
CA ALA A 42 -1.26 -3.68 15.23
C ALA A 42 -1.74 -3.92 13.78
N LEU A 43 -3.02 -3.62 13.51
CA LEU A 43 -3.59 -3.74 12.17
C LEU A 43 -3.01 -2.71 11.20
N ASP A 44 -2.81 -1.46 11.62
CA ASP A 44 -2.18 -0.41 10.82
C ASP A 44 -0.75 -0.80 10.39
N MET A 45 0.02 -1.43 11.29
CA MET A 45 1.34 -1.95 10.95
C MET A 45 1.27 -3.06 9.87
N VAL A 46 0.31 -3.98 9.99
CA VAL A 46 0.13 -5.05 8.99
C VAL A 46 -0.28 -4.46 7.63
N LEU A 47 -1.18 -3.48 7.63
CA LEU A 47 -1.67 -2.83 6.40
C LEU A 47 -0.60 -2.00 5.70
N THR A 48 0.24 -1.28 6.44
CA THR A 48 1.39 -0.54 5.88
C THR A 48 2.40 -1.48 5.21
N ILE A 49 2.71 -2.62 5.83
CA ILE A 49 3.59 -3.64 5.23
C ILE A 49 2.95 -4.22 3.96
N LEU A 50 1.65 -4.53 4.01
CA LEU A 50 0.90 -5.07 2.89
C LEU A 50 0.89 -4.11 1.68
N LEU A 51 0.61 -2.82 1.92
CA LEU A 51 0.65 -1.77 0.90
C LEU A 51 2.04 -1.63 0.29
N THR A 52 3.07 -1.53 1.13
CA THR A 52 4.45 -1.32 0.68
C THR A 52 4.95 -2.48 -0.19
N SER A 53 4.61 -3.71 0.20
CA SER A 53 4.88 -4.91 -0.59
C SER A 53 4.18 -4.86 -1.96
N GLY A 54 2.88 -4.55 -1.97
CA GLY A 54 2.09 -4.45 -3.20
C GLY A 54 2.58 -3.35 -4.15
N ILE A 55 2.90 -2.16 -3.62
CA ILE A 55 3.46 -1.04 -4.38
C ILE A 55 4.80 -1.44 -5.01
N SER A 56 5.69 -2.07 -4.24
CA SER A 56 7.01 -2.48 -4.71
C SER A 56 6.92 -3.49 -5.87
N ALA A 57 6.03 -4.48 -5.75
CA ALA A 57 5.78 -5.46 -6.81
C ALA A 57 5.20 -4.80 -8.08
N ALA A 58 4.21 -3.93 -7.92
CA ALA A 58 3.59 -3.22 -9.03
C ALA A 58 4.57 -2.24 -9.71
N LEU A 59 5.46 -1.59 -8.95
CA LEU A 59 6.52 -0.73 -9.48
C LEU A 59 7.58 -1.52 -10.26
N ALA A 60 7.99 -2.69 -9.76
CA ALA A 60 8.96 -3.53 -10.45
C ALA A 60 8.43 -3.94 -11.84
N ILE A 61 7.20 -4.46 -11.89
CA ILE A 61 6.54 -4.84 -13.14
C ILE A 61 6.24 -3.61 -14.02
N GLY A 62 5.84 -2.49 -13.42
CA GLY A 62 5.61 -1.24 -14.13
C GLY A 62 6.88 -0.71 -14.80
N SER A 63 8.04 -0.82 -14.14
CA SER A 63 9.34 -0.42 -14.68
C SER A 63 9.74 -1.28 -15.88
N VAL A 64 9.59 -2.61 -15.76
CA VAL A 64 9.83 -3.55 -16.87
C VAL A 64 8.85 -3.30 -18.01
N GLY A 65 7.58 -3.00 -17.72
CA GLY A 65 6.57 -2.68 -18.73
C GLY A 65 6.81 -1.36 -19.47
N ARG A 66 7.54 -0.41 -18.85
CA ARG A 66 7.86 0.90 -19.44
C ARG A 66 9.12 0.89 -20.29
N HIS A 67 10.20 0.29 -19.77
CA HIS A 67 11.50 0.26 -20.47
C HIS A 67 11.65 -0.97 -21.38
N GLY A 68 10.94 -2.07 -21.09
CA GLY A 68 11.19 -3.36 -21.71
C GLY A 68 12.56 -3.92 -21.31
N ASN A 69 12.81 -5.18 -21.64
CA ASN A 69 14.14 -5.76 -21.58
C ASN A 69 14.32 -6.74 -22.74
N SER A 70 15.04 -6.31 -23.77
CA SER A 70 15.30 -7.11 -24.97
C SER A 70 16.06 -8.40 -24.65
N TYR A 71 16.95 -8.38 -23.65
CA TYR A 71 17.69 -9.58 -23.21
C TYR A 71 16.78 -10.65 -22.58
N ALA A 72 15.67 -10.26 -21.97
CA ALA A 72 14.67 -11.17 -21.41
C ALA A 72 13.47 -11.40 -22.36
N GLY A 73 13.48 -10.83 -23.57
CA GLY A 73 12.37 -10.90 -24.53
C GLY A 73 11.12 -10.12 -24.10
N TRP A 74 11.24 -9.17 -23.18
CA TRP A 74 10.14 -8.34 -22.72
C TRP A 74 10.01 -7.06 -23.57
N LEU A 75 8.94 -6.96 -24.35
CA LEU A 75 8.62 -5.72 -25.06
C LEU A 75 7.96 -4.68 -24.13
N PRO A 76 8.17 -3.37 -24.39
CA PRO A 76 7.56 -2.29 -23.63
C PRO A 76 6.05 -2.22 -23.90
N ILE A 77 5.25 -2.76 -22.97
CA ILE A 77 3.78 -2.79 -23.04
C ILE A 77 3.18 -1.37 -22.99
N CYS A 78 3.79 -0.46 -22.22
CA CYS A 78 3.32 0.93 -22.12
C CYS A 78 3.45 1.70 -23.45
N GLY A 79 4.24 1.23 -24.41
CA GLY A 79 4.35 1.81 -25.74
C GLY A 79 3.17 1.44 -26.66
N GLN A 80 2.57 0.26 -26.48
CA GLN A 80 1.41 -0.18 -27.27
C GLN A 80 0.07 0.24 -26.66
N VAL A 81 -0.02 0.34 -25.33
CA VAL A 81 -1.28 0.61 -24.62
C VAL A 81 -1.12 1.76 -23.60
N PRO A 82 -0.94 3.02 -24.07
CA PRO A 82 -0.62 4.14 -23.20
C PRO A 82 -1.71 4.45 -22.17
N LYS A 83 -3.00 4.29 -22.53
CA LYS A 83 -4.14 4.49 -21.61
C LYS A 83 -4.08 3.60 -20.38
N TYR A 84 -3.74 2.32 -20.55
CA TYR A 84 -3.63 1.39 -19.44
C TYR A 84 -2.47 1.77 -18.52
N CYS A 85 -1.34 2.17 -19.10
CA CYS A 85 -0.16 2.57 -18.34
C CYS A 85 -0.42 3.83 -17.49
N ASP A 86 -1.14 4.81 -18.03
CA ASP A 86 -1.52 6.01 -17.27
C ASP A 86 -2.51 5.71 -16.15
N GLN A 87 -3.46 4.79 -16.36
CA GLN A 87 -4.38 4.36 -15.31
C GLN A 87 -3.65 3.64 -14.18
N VAL A 88 -2.70 2.75 -14.50
CA VAL A 88 -1.87 2.07 -13.49
C VAL A 88 -0.99 3.07 -12.72
N LYS A 89 -0.39 4.04 -13.42
CA LYS A 89 0.36 5.13 -12.77
C LYS A 89 -0.53 5.94 -11.81
N GLY A 90 -1.74 6.28 -12.22
CA GLY A 90 -2.70 6.98 -11.36
C GLY A 90 -3.03 6.17 -10.11
N ALA A 91 -3.26 4.86 -10.25
CA ALA A 91 -3.52 3.97 -9.12
C ALA A 91 -2.31 3.85 -8.17
N LEU A 92 -1.09 3.80 -8.70
CA LEU A 92 0.14 3.81 -7.90
C LEU A 92 0.29 5.10 -7.09
N ILE A 93 0.05 6.26 -7.72
CA ILE A 93 0.11 7.56 -7.03
C ILE A 93 -0.94 7.61 -5.91
N ALA A 94 -2.18 7.19 -6.18
CA ALA A 94 -3.24 7.15 -5.18
C ALA A 94 -2.88 6.24 -4.00
N SER A 95 -2.30 5.07 -4.26
CA SER A 95 -1.84 4.15 -3.21
C SER A 95 -0.68 4.71 -2.40
N PHE A 96 0.22 5.47 -3.03
CA PHE A 96 1.30 6.16 -2.32
C PHE A 96 0.77 7.23 -1.36
N VAL A 97 -0.25 7.99 -1.77
CA VAL A 97 -0.95 8.93 -0.88
C VAL A 97 -1.61 8.19 0.27
N GLY A 98 -2.26 7.05 0.01
CA GLY A 98 -2.80 6.18 1.06
C GLY A 98 -1.73 5.71 2.05
N LEU A 99 -0.57 5.29 1.56
CA LEU A 99 0.56 4.88 2.40
C LEU A 99 1.04 6.02 3.31
N LEU A 100 1.10 7.26 2.83
CA LEU A 100 1.46 8.43 3.64
C LEU A 100 0.44 8.68 4.76
N ILE A 101 -0.86 8.58 4.47
CA ILE A 101 -1.91 8.73 5.48
C ILE A 101 -1.76 7.66 6.57
N TYR A 102 -1.55 6.39 6.17
CA TYR A 102 -1.33 5.30 7.12
C TYR A 102 -0.03 5.45 7.91
N ALA A 103 1.03 6.01 7.33
CA ALA A 103 2.26 6.31 8.05
C ALA A 103 2.04 7.37 9.13
N VAL A 104 1.26 8.42 8.86
CA VAL A 104 0.90 9.43 9.86
C VAL A 104 0.04 8.83 10.98
N LEU A 105 -0.94 7.98 10.63
CA LEU A 105 -1.73 7.25 11.62
C LEU A 105 -0.87 6.36 12.51
N LEU A 106 0.08 5.61 11.92
CA LEU A 106 1.01 4.78 12.65
C LEU A 106 1.92 5.61 13.58
N LEU A 107 2.39 6.78 13.15
CA LEU A 107 3.18 7.68 13.99
C LEU A 107 2.38 8.22 15.18
N TYR A 108 1.15 8.69 14.93
CA TYR A 108 0.23 9.11 15.98
C TYR A 108 -0.05 7.95 16.95
N ALA A 109 -0.17 6.74 16.40
CA ALA A 109 -0.41 5.53 17.14
C ALA A 109 0.72 5.17 18.11
N ILE A 110 1.96 5.20 17.59
CA ILE A 110 3.17 4.97 18.38
C ILE A 110 3.31 6.04 19.46
N HIS A 111 3.06 7.31 19.14
CA HIS A 111 3.18 8.41 20.10
C HIS A 111 2.24 8.20 21.30
N ASN A 112 0.96 7.94 21.05
CA ASN A 112 -0.02 7.66 22.11
C ASN A 112 0.29 6.38 22.91
N ALA A 113 0.93 5.38 22.29
CA ALA A 113 1.35 4.17 22.99
C ALA A 113 2.59 4.39 23.87
N LEU A 114 3.49 5.29 23.48
CA LEU A 114 4.69 5.64 24.23
C LEU A 114 4.43 6.64 25.36
N ASP A 115 3.45 7.54 25.20
CA ASP A 115 3.09 8.58 26.19
C ASP A 115 2.89 8.03 27.63
N PRO A 116 2.07 6.97 27.87
CA PRO A 116 1.91 6.40 29.22
C PRO A 116 3.18 5.71 29.74
N LEU A 117 4.07 5.25 28.86
CA LEU A 117 5.35 4.65 29.25
C LEU A 117 6.34 5.70 29.75
N PHE A 118 6.30 6.91 29.18
CA PHE A 118 7.11 8.04 29.65
C PHE A 118 6.57 8.65 30.95
N LEU A 119 5.24 8.72 31.12
CA LEU A 119 4.62 9.24 32.34
C LEU A 119 4.87 8.39 33.60
N HIS A 120 5.08 7.08 33.45
CA HIS A 120 5.43 6.22 34.60
C HIS A 120 6.91 6.38 35.02
N LYS A 121 7.78 6.95 34.18
CA LYS A 121 9.23 7.00 34.43
C LYS A 121 9.72 8.27 35.17
N THR A 122 8.81 9.16 35.57
CA THR A 122 9.07 10.34 36.42
C THR A 122 8.41 10.19 37.77
#